data_AF-A0A7X0A0Y7-F1
#
_entry.id   AF-A0A7X0A0Y7-F1
#
_cell.length_a   1.000
_cell.length_b   1.000
_cell.length_c   1.000
_cell.angle_alpha   90.00
_cell.angle_beta   90.00
_cell.angle_gamma   90.00
#
_symmetry.space_group_name_H-M   'P 1'
#
loop_
_entity.id
_entity.type
_entity.pdbx_description
1 polymer ?
#
loop_
_entity_poly.entity_id
_entity_poly.type
_entity_poly.pdbx_seq_one_letter_code
_entity_poly.pdbx_strand_id
1 'polypeptide(L)'
;MHSAPSSNNNIKVNNAGLVLINSYILLLFERLHLLSENLNVIINPALAVKTLNFIALGIEANAELNTPLCKLLCSVPQSQNLTGASELLPEQIELINGLINAMIDHWPAIGNSSIDGFRGNWLVRDGLLTEYEDKWELTVEKRAYDLLIYKSPFSFSIIKFHWMQKPLHVNWLY
;
A
#
# COMPACT_ATOMS: atom_id res chain seq x y z
N MET A 1 -0.01 -22.04 16.83
CA MET A 1 0.24 -21.14 17.98
C MET A 1 0.22 -19.73 17.43
N HIS A 2 -0.68 -18.85 17.89
CA HIS A 2 -0.63 -17.44 17.55
C HIS A 2 0.42 -16.78 18.46
N SER A 3 1.47 -16.19 17.88
CA SER A 3 2.46 -15.38 18.59
C SER A 3 1.76 -14.23 19.32
N ALA A 4 2.17 -13.92 20.55
CA ALA A 4 1.63 -12.78 21.28
C ALA A 4 2.11 -11.46 20.61
N PRO A 5 1.31 -10.38 20.62
CA PRO A 5 1.75 -9.10 20.07
C PRO A 5 2.96 -8.58 20.85
N SER A 6 4.06 -8.27 20.13
CA SER A 6 5.35 -7.85 20.69
C SER A 6 5.31 -6.46 21.35
N SER A 7 4.26 -5.68 21.08
CA SER A 7 3.77 -4.55 21.86
C SER A 7 2.35 -4.28 21.39
N ASN A 8 1.41 -3.98 22.29
CA ASN A 8 -0.03 -3.89 22.01
C ASN A 8 -0.45 -2.65 21.17
N ASN A 9 0.39 -2.22 20.21
CA ASN A 9 0.14 -1.04 19.39
C ASN A 9 -0.63 -1.44 18.13
N ASN A 10 -1.94 -1.41 18.26
CA ASN A 10 -2.84 -1.38 17.11
C ASN A 10 -2.81 0.00 16.48
N ILE A 11 -2.38 0.08 15.23
CA ILE A 11 -2.24 1.32 14.47
C ILE A 11 -3.40 1.41 13.48
N LYS A 12 -4.20 2.47 13.57
CA LYS A 12 -5.26 2.74 12.58
C LYS A 12 -4.64 3.17 11.25
N VAL A 13 -5.18 2.64 10.17
CA VAL A 13 -4.86 3.04 8.79
C VAL A 13 -6.15 3.36 8.04
N ASN A 14 -6.08 4.27 7.08
CA ASN A 14 -7.23 4.71 6.25
C ASN A 14 -7.06 4.34 4.76
N ASN A 15 -5.95 3.69 4.42
CA ASN A 15 -5.62 3.24 3.08
C ASN A 15 -5.30 1.74 3.05
N ALA A 16 -5.97 0.96 3.91
CA ALA A 16 -5.75 -0.48 4.07
C ALA A 16 -5.87 -1.25 2.74
N GLY A 17 -6.65 -0.73 1.80
CA GLY A 17 -6.85 -1.29 0.48
C GLY A 17 -5.63 -1.20 -0.46
N LEU A 18 -4.63 -0.40 -0.09
CA LEU A 18 -3.34 -0.33 -0.80
C LEU A 18 -2.67 -1.71 -0.94
N VAL A 19 -3.00 -2.68 -0.11
CA VAL A 19 -2.52 -4.07 -0.29
C VAL A 19 -2.86 -4.67 -1.67
N LEU A 20 -3.91 -4.20 -2.35
CA LEU A 20 -4.27 -4.64 -3.70
C LEU A 20 -3.21 -4.30 -4.75
N ILE A 21 -2.39 -3.26 -4.52
CA ILE A 21 -1.36 -2.84 -5.48
C ILE A 21 -0.07 -3.67 -5.35
N ASN A 22 -0.01 -4.62 -4.41
CA ASN A 22 1.18 -5.40 -4.06
C ASN A 22 1.98 -5.90 -5.27
N SER A 23 1.30 -6.53 -6.23
CA SER A 23 1.92 -7.12 -7.42
C SER A 23 2.59 -6.09 -8.35
N TYR A 24 2.27 -4.82 -8.20
CA TYR A 24 2.78 -3.73 -9.02
C TYR A 24 3.84 -2.87 -8.31
N ILE A 25 4.00 -2.99 -6.98
CA ILE A 25 4.92 -2.14 -6.21
C ILE A 25 6.36 -2.27 -6.70
N LEU A 26 6.84 -3.50 -6.90
CA LEU A 26 8.23 -3.73 -7.33
C LEU A 26 8.51 -3.07 -8.69
N LEU A 27 7.65 -3.34 -9.69
CA LEU A 27 7.77 -2.78 -11.03
C LEU A 27 7.66 -1.25 -11.04
N LEU A 28 6.73 -0.69 -10.26
CA LEU A 28 6.57 0.76 -10.16
C LEU A 28 7.81 1.41 -9.55
N PHE A 29 8.33 0.85 -8.46
CA PHE A 29 9.51 1.39 -7.79
C PHE A 29 10.77 1.28 -8.66
N GLU A 30 10.90 0.20 -9.43
CA GLU A 30 11.97 0.07 -10.42
C GLU A 30 11.89 1.16 -11.49
N ARG A 31 10.70 1.39 -12.08
CA ARG A 31 10.48 2.43 -13.10
C ARG A 31 10.65 3.86 -12.58
N LEU A 32 10.38 4.08 -11.29
CA LEU A 32 10.61 5.36 -10.63
C LEU A 32 12.04 5.53 -10.11
N HIS A 33 12.93 4.56 -10.37
CA HIS A 33 14.31 4.55 -9.87
C HIS A 33 14.39 4.71 -8.34
N LEU A 34 13.48 4.04 -7.62
CA LEU A 34 13.42 4.06 -6.15
C LEU A 34 14.14 2.89 -5.49
N LEU A 35 14.66 1.95 -6.29
CA LEU A 35 15.34 0.74 -5.82
C LEU A 35 16.83 0.76 -6.18
N SER A 36 17.61 0.01 -5.41
CA SER A 36 18.99 -0.35 -5.76
C SER A 36 19.04 -1.23 -7.02
N GLU A 37 20.20 -1.33 -7.66
CA GLU A 37 20.39 -2.12 -8.91
C GLU A 37 19.97 -3.59 -8.78
N ASN A 38 20.16 -4.19 -7.60
CA ASN A 38 19.76 -5.56 -7.26
C ASN A 38 18.32 -5.68 -6.74
N LEU A 39 17.52 -4.60 -6.81
CA LEU A 39 16.09 -4.55 -6.49
C LEU A 39 15.72 -5.02 -5.07
N ASN A 40 16.64 -4.90 -4.11
CA ASN A 40 16.44 -5.40 -2.74
C ASN A 40 16.43 -4.31 -1.66
N VAL A 41 16.78 -3.07 -1.99
CA VAL A 41 16.77 -1.92 -1.07
C VAL A 41 16.07 -0.75 -1.72
N ILE A 42 15.25 -0.02 -0.95
CA ILE A 42 14.69 1.27 -1.36
C ILE A 42 15.73 2.35 -1.12
N ILE A 43 16.18 3.03 -2.17
CA ILE A 43 17.21 4.07 -2.10
C ILE A 43 16.65 5.46 -1.77
N ASN A 44 15.34 5.67 -1.97
CA ASN A 44 14.65 6.90 -1.54
C ASN A 44 13.34 6.57 -0.79
N PRO A 45 13.42 6.22 0.50
CA PRO A 45 12.24 5.80 1.28
C PRO A 45 11.17 6.89 1.41
N ALA A 46 11.57 8.16 1.47
CA ALA A 46 10.64 9.28 1.60
C ALA A 46 9.79 9.45 0.33
N LEU A 47 10.41 9.38 -0.85
CA LEU A 47 9.69 9.41 -2.12
C LEU A 47 8.86 8.14 -2.32
N ALA A 48 9.37 6.96 -1.97
CA ALA A 48 8.61 5.70 -2.05
C ALA A 48 7.32 5.73 -1.22
N VAL A 49 7.40 6.19 0.04
CA VAL A 49 6.21 6.36 0.89
C VAL A 49 5.25 7.40 0.31
N LYS A 50 5.77 8.53 -0.22
CA LYS A 50 4.96 9.54 -0.90
C LYS A 50 4.23 8.96 -2.13
N THR A 51 4.93 8.21 -2.98
CA THR A 51 4.37 7.51 -4.14
C THR A 51 3.22 6.59 -3.73
N LEU A 52 3.42 5.73 -2.74
CA LEU A 52 2.37 4.83 -2.25
C LEU A 52 1.16 5.59 -1.71
N ASN A 53 1.39 6.69 -1.01
CA ASN A 53 0.32 7.51 -0.49
C ASN A 53 -0.47 8.23 -1.61
N PHE A 54 0.23 8.70 -2.64
CA PHE A 54 -0.40 9.31 -3.81
C PHE A 54 -1.24 8.30 -4.61
N ILE A 55 -0.81 7.04 -4.70
CA ILE A 55 -1.61 5.97 -5.31
C ILE A 55 -2.97 5.86 -4.59
N ALA A 56 -2.94 5.80 -3.25
CA ALA A 56 -4.15 5.66 -2.44
C ALA A 56 -5.07 6.89 -2.49
N LEU A 57 -4.52 8.09 -2.34
CA LEU A 57 -5.30 9.30 -2.06
C LEU A 57 -5.47 10.25 -3.25
N GLY A 58 -4.61 10.14 -4.27
CA GLY A 58 -4.62 11.03 -5.44
C GLY A 58 -4.19 12.48 -5.17
N ILE A 59 -3.78 12.78 -3.94
CA ILE A 59 -3.29 14.09 -3.54
C ILE A 59 -1.85 13.98 -3.05
N GLU A 60 -1.03 14.97 -3.39
CA GLU A 60 0.28 15.14 -2.78
C GLU A 60 0.08 15.57 -1.34
N ALA A 61 0.15 14.56 -0.48
CA ALA A 61 0.11 14.70 0.95
C ALA A 61 1.26 15.57 1.46
N ASN A 62 0.93 16.62 2.23
CA ASN A 62 1.92 17.29 3.08
C ASN A 62 2.48 16.28 4.10
N ALA A 63 3.71 16.56 4.59
CA ALA A 63 4.56 15.68 5.41
C ALA A 63 3.93 15.11 6.70
N GLU A 64 2.71 15.53 7.06
CA GLU A 64 1.99 15.13 8.27
C GLU A 64 0.98 13.99 8.07
N LEU A 65 0.79 13.50 6.83
CA LEU A 65 -0.13 12.39 6.61
C LEU A 65 0.43 11.12 7.25
N ASN A 66 -0.21 10.77 8.37
CA ASN A 66 -0.02 9.50 9.08
C ASN A 66 -0.28 8.36 8.08
N THR A 67 0.80 7.74 7.60
CA THR A 67 0.79 6.73 6.53
C THR A 67 1.40 5.40 7.00
N PRO A 68 0.86 4.75 8.05
CA PRO A 68 1.53 3.61 8.67
C PRO A 68 1.73 2.43 7.73
N LEU A 69 0.73 2.15 6.86
CA LEU A 69 0.83 1.07 5.89
C LEU A 69 1.89 1.37 4.82
N CYS A 70 1.96 2.59 4.30
CA CYS A 70 3.00 2.96 3.33
C CYS A 70 4.40 2.84 3.95
N LYS A 71 4.57 3.34 5.18
CA LYS A 71 5.83 3.18 5.93
C LYS A 71 6.21 1.72 6.09
N LEU A 72 5.26 0.86 6.46
CA LEU A 72 5.49 -0.58 6.59
C LEU A 72 5.93 -1.23 5.26
N LEU A 73 5.20 -0.98 4.17
CA LEU A 73 5.52 -1.54 2.85
C LEU A 73 6.88 -1.07 2.32
N CYS A 74 7.35 0.09 2.76
CA CYS A 74 8.68 0.65 2.46
C CYS A 74 9.75 0.36 3.52
N SER A 75 9.48 -0.49 4.52
CA SER A 75 10.39 -0.77 5.64
C SER A 75 10.87 0.45 6.45
N VAL A 76 10.04 1.49 6.51
CA VAL A 76 10.30 2.69 7.30
C VAL A 76 9.72 2.52 8.71
N PRO A 77 10.50 2.75 9.79
CA PRO A 77 9.99 2.78 11.16
C PRO A 77 8.82 3.76 11.33
N GLN A 78 7.81 3.37 12.09
CA GLN A 78 6.61 4.20 12.28
C GLN A 78 6.93 5.56 12.93
N SER A 79 7.92 5.60 13.82
CA SER A 79 8.42 6.80 14.49
C SER A 79 9.28 7.72 13.62
N GLN A 80 9.73 7.25 12.44
CA GLN A 80 10.58 8.06 11.57
C GLN A 80 9.77 9.17 10.89
N ASN A 81 10.22 10.40 11.03
CA ASN A 81 9.70 11.53 10.26
C ASN A 81 10.29 11.50 8.84
N LEU A 82 9.43 11.54 7.84
CA LEU A 82 9.82 11.58 6.44
C LEU A 82 9.67 13.02 5.94
N THR A 83 10.72 13.82 6.12
CA THR A 83 10.79 15.19 5.61
C THR A 83 11.61 15.22 4.31
N GLY A 84 11.38 16.24 3.48
CA GLY A 84 12.24 16.52 2.32
C GLY A 84 12.06 15.61 1.11
N ALA A 85 10.98 14.84 1.01
CA ALA A 85 10.64 14.17 -0.25
C ALA A 85 10.30 15.23 -1.32
N SER A 86 10.96 15.15 -2.48
CA SER A 86 10.62 15.95 -3.66
C SER A 86 9.16 15.75 -4.07
N GLU A 87 8.57 16.76 -4.70
CA GLU A 87 7.25 16.63 -5.35
C GLU A 87 7.28 15.55 -6.43
N LEU A 88 6.11 14.96 -6.71
CA LEU A 88 5.99 14.01 -7.80
C LEU A 88 6.02 14.78 -9.13
N LEU A 89 6.91 14.37 -10.02
CA LEU A 89 6.96 14.95 -11.37
C LEU A 89 5.72 14.53 -12.18
N PRO A 90 5.26 15.35 -13.14
CA PRO A 90 4.12 15.01 -13.99
C PRO A 90 4.23 13.62 -14.63
N GLU A 91 5.41 13.24 -15.11
CA GLU A 91 5.68 11.92 -15.71
C GLU A 91 5.51 10.77 -14.70
N GLN A 92 5.86 11.00 -13.42
CA GLN A 92 5.65 10.01 -12.36
C GLN A 92 4.17 9.86 -12.02
N ILE A 93 3.42 10.96 -12.03
CA ILE A 93 1.96 10.96 -11.84
C ILE A 93 1.27 10.23 -12.99
N GLU A 94 1.69 10.48 -14.23
CA GLU A 94 1.19 9.76 -15.41
C GLU A 94 1.44 8.25 -15.31
N LEU A 95 2.65 7.84 -14.90
CA LEU A 95 2.99 6.43 -14.68
C LEU A 95 2.09 5.79 -13.61
N ILE A 96 1.86 6.49 -12.50
CA ILE A 96 0.98 6.03 -11.41
C ILE A 96 -0.47 5.89 -11.90
N ASN A 97 -0.99 6.89 -12.62
CA ASN A 97 -2.35 6.86 -13.14
C ASN A 97 -2.52 5.74 -14.19
N GLY A 98 -1.50 5.51 -15.03
CA GLY A 98 -1.47 4.38 -15.96
C GLY A 98 -1.53 3.02 -15.27
N LEU A 99 -0.82 2.86 -14.14
CA LEU A 99 -0.89 1.66 -13.30
C LEU A 99 -2.29 1.45 -12.73
N ILE A 100 -2.95 2.49 -12.21
CA ILE A 100 -4.31 2.38 -11.67
C ILE A 100 -5.30 2.00 -12.78
N ASN A 101 -5.20 2.60 -13.96
CA ASN A 101 -6.02 2.19 -15.11
C ASN A 101 -5.81 0.72 -15.48
N ALA A 102 -4.56 0.26 -15.54
CA ALA A 102 -4.27 -1.15 -15.81
C ALA A 102 -4.87 -2.10 -14.74
N MET A 103 -4.90 -1.67 -13.46
CA MET A 103 -5.55 -2.43 -12.39
C MET A 103 -7.09 -2.47 -12.57
N ILE A 104 -7.70 -1.35 -12.94
CA ILE A 104 -9.15 -1.28 -13.23
C ILE A 104 -9.48 -2.25 -14.38
N ASP A 105 -8.72 -2.17 -15.48
CA ASP A 105 -8.91 -3.01 -16.67
C ASP A 105 -8.73 -4.51 -16.36
N HIS A 106 -7.80 -4.84 -15.45
CA HIS A 106 -7.54 -6.23 -15.05
C HIS A 106 -8.63 -6.81 -14.13
N TRP A 107 -9.48 -5.98 -13.53
CA TRP A 107 -10.51 -6.41 -12.58
C TRP A 107 -11.94 -6.14 -13.11
N PRO A 108 -12.39 -6.80 -14.20
CA PRO A 108 -13.66 -6.48 -14.86
C PRO A 108 -14.89 -6.66 -13.97
N ALA A 109 -14.79 -7.41 -12.87
CA ALA A 109 -15.88 -7.62 -11.92
C ALA A 109 -16.35 -6.34 -11.20
N ILE A 110 -15.52 -5.29 -11.14
CA ILE A 110 -15.89 -3.99 -10.55
C ILE A 110 -16.57 -3.06 -11.56
N GLY A 111 -16.71 -3.49 -12.81
CA GLY A 111 -17.26 -2.69 -13.90
C GLY A 111 -16.36 -1.50 -14.26
N ASN A 112 -16.97 -0.51 -14.92
CA ASN A 112 -16.25 0.73 -15.24
C ASN A 112 -16.04 1.55 -13.97
N SER A 113 -14.80 1.95 -13.72
CA SER A 113 -14.44 2.84 -12.62
C SER A 113 -13.52 3.95 -13.13
N SER A 114 -13.70 5.17 -12.64
CA SER A 114 -12.64 6.17 -12.74
C SER A 114 -11.50 5.83 -11.78
N ILE A 115 -10.34 6.47 -11.94
CA ILE A 115 -9.21 6.37 -11.00
C ILE A 115 -9.66 6.74 -9.58
N ASP A 116 -10.39 7.84 -9.41
CA ASP A 116 -10.86 8.27 -8.08
C ASP A 116 -11.95 7.36 -7.52
N GLY A 117 -12.81 6.81 -8.38
CA GLY A 117 -13.74 5.76 -8.00
C GLY A 117 -13.02 4.51 -7.49
N PHE A 118 -11.92 4.12 -8.15
CA PHE A 118 -11.12 2.98 -7.74
C PHE A 118 -10.43 3.24 -6.39
N ARG A 119 -9.84 4.43 -6.22
CA ARG A 119 -9.28 4.87 -4.94
C ARG A 119 -10.30 4.80 -3.82
N GLY A 120 -11.46 5.45 -3.95
CA GLY A 120 -12.46 5.53 -2.89
C GLY A 120 -13.10 4.18 -2.52
N ASN A 121 -13.35 3.33 -3.51
CA ASN A 121 -14.00 2.03 -3.30
C ASN A 121 -13.02 0.98 -2.76
N TRP A 122 -11.78 0.97 -3.27
CA TRP A 122 -10.87 -0.15 -3.09
C TRP A 122 -9.59 0.18 -2.34
N LEU A 123 -9.03 1.38 -2.44
CA LEU A 123 -7.76 1.73 -1.79
C LEU A 123 -7.96 2.44 -0.45
N VAL A 124 -8.90 3.40 -0.39
CA VAL A 124 -9.24 4.19 0.80
C VAL A 124 -10.19 3.37 1.68
N ARG A 125 -9.58 2.49 2.46
CA ARG A 125 -10.25 1.56 3.38
C ARG A 125 -9.67 1.73 4.77
N ASP A 126 -10.57 1.82 5.74
CA ASP A 126 -10.18 1.76 7.13
C ASP A 126 -9.68 0.36 7.48
N GLY A 127 -8.72 0.32 8.38
CA GLY A 127 -8.14 -0.93 8.85
C GLY A 127 -7.32 -0.76 10.11
N LEU A 128 -6.95 -1.90 10.66
CA LEU A 128 -6.13 -2.00 11.86
C LEU A 128 -4.87 -2.77 11.55
N LEU A 129 -3.72 -2.12 11.73
CA LEU A 129 -2.40 -2.70 11.57
C LEU A 129 -1.82 -3.06 12.95
N THR A 130 -1.47 -4.33 13.14
CA THR A 130 -0.96 -4.86 14.41
C THR A 130 0.40 -5.52 14.19
N GLU A 131 1.37 -5.18 15.03
CA GLU A 131 2.69 -5.80 15.00
C GLU A 131 2.75 -7.01 15.93
N TYR A 132 3.20 -8.14 15.38
CA TYR A 132 3.57 -9.34 16.12
C TYR A 132 5.09 -9.57 16.02
N GLU A 133 5.60 -10.51 16.80
CA GLU A 133 7.03 -10.83 16.82
C GLU A 133 7.56 -11.23 15.44
N ASP A 134 6.82 -12.08 14.71
CA ASP A 134 7.23 -12.69 13.46
C ASP A 134 6.53 -12.11 12.21
N LYS A 135 5.46 -11.33 12.39
CA LYS A 135 4.66 -10.78 11.29
C LYS A 135 4.02 -9.44 11.62
N TRP A 136 3.54 -8.75 10.59
CA TRP A 136 2.49 -7.75 10.71
C TRP A 136 1.16 -8.36 10.30
N GLU A 137 0.07 -7.87 10.89
CA GLU A 137 -1.27 -8.20 10.47
C GLU A 137 -2.06 -6.93 10.15
N LEU A 138 -2.70 -6.89 8.99
CA LEU A 138 -3.64 -5.84 8.61
C LEU A 138 -5.04 -6.44 8.54
N THR A 139 -5.94 -5.96 9.39
CA THR A 139 -7.36 -6.26 9.30
C THR A 139 -8.07 -5.12 8.60
N VAL A 140 -8.67 -5.39 7.44
CA VAL A 140 -9.42 -4.40 6.66
C VAL A 140 -10.87 -4.37 7.14
N GLU A 141 -11.41 -3.17 7.38
CA GLU A 141 -12.81 -3.01 7.79
C GLU A 141 -13.75 -3.37 6.63
N LYS A 142 -14.73 -4.22 6.92
CA LYS A 142 -15.67 -4.75 5.93
C LYS A 142 -16.67 -3.69 5.46
N ARG A 143 -16.93 -3.64 4.15
CA ARG A 143 -18.01 -2.87 3.52
C ARG A 143 -18.96 -3.79 2.75
N ALA A 144 -20.17 -3.31 2.47
CA ALA A 144 -21.24 -4.10 1.85
C ALA A 144 -20.87 -4.70 0.48
N TYR A 145 -20.02 -4.02 -0.30
CA TYR A 145 -19.62 -4.44 -1.65
C TYR A 145 -18.34 -5.29 -1.70
N ASP A 146 -17.78 -5.69 -0.54
CA ASP A 146 -16.54 -6.47 -0.48
C ASP A 146 -16.66 -7.87 -1.09
N LEU A 147 -17.88 -8.34 -1.39
CA LEU A 147 -18.11 -9.58 -2.15
C LEU A 147 -17.34 -9.62 -3.48
N LEU A 148 -17.03 -8.47 -4.08
CA LEU A 148 -16.24 -8.40 -5.31
C LEU A 148 -14.74 -8.66 -5.09
N ILE A 149 -14.23 -8.54 -3.87
CA ILE A 149 -12.84 -8.86 -3.51
C ILE A 149 -12.52 -10.32 -3.81
N TYR A 150 -13.49 -11.24 -3.63
CA TYR A 150 -13.34 -12.65 -4.02
C TYR A 150 -13.06 -12.82 -5.52
N LYS A 151 -13.48 -11.86 -6.35
CA LYS A 151 -13.24 -11.83 -7.79
C LYS A 151 -12.02 -10.97 -8.16
N SER A 152 -11.25 -10.48 -7.19
CA SER A 152 -10.05 -9.70 -7.45
C SER A 152 -8.98 -10.56 -8.12
N PRO A 153 -8.32 -10.07 -9.18
CA PRO A 153 -7.21 -10.78 -9.81
C PRO A 153 -5.90 -10.64 -9.01
N PHE A 154 -5.89 -9.85 -7.93
CA PHE A 154 -4.67 -9.46 -7.22
C PHE A 154 -4.33 -10.42 -6.08
N SER A 155 -3.04 -10.67 -5.88
CA SER A 155 -2.53 -11.42 -4.72
C SER A 155 -2.09 -10.45 -3.62
N PHE A 156 -2.78 -10.48 -2.48
CA PHE A 156 -2.55 -9.55 -1.37
C PHE A 156 -2.64 -10.19 0.02
N SER A 157 -2.92 -11.50 0.15
CA SER A 157 -3.09 -12.14 1.46
C SER A 157 -1.81 -12.17 2.30
N ILE A 158 -0.65 -12.32 1.66
CA ILE A 158 0.66 -12.26 2.30
C ILE A 158 1.57 -11.40 1.42
N ILE A 159 2.13 -10.33 2.01
CA ILE A 159 3.00 -9.37 1.33
C ILE A 159 4.36 -9.38 2.01
N LYS A 160 5.41 -9.64 1.23
CA LYS A 160 6.79 -9.69 1.71
C LYS A 160 7.75 -9.29 0.60
N PHE A 161 8.17 -8.03 0.58
CA PHE A 161 9.24 -7.56 -0.28
C PHE A 161 10.62 -7.89 0.30
N HIS A 162 11.64 -7.92 -0.54
CA HIS A 162 13.03 -8.21 -0.16
C HIS A 162 13.57 -7.27 0.94
N TRP A 163 13.13 -6.01 0.95
CA TRP A 163 13.53 -5.02 1.95
C TRP A 163 12.75 -5.10 3.26
N MET A 164 11.63 -5.83 3.32
CA MET A 164 10.80 -5.94 4.53
C MET A 164 11.48 -6.77 5.60
N GLN A 165 11.28 -6.43 6.87
CA GLN A 165 11.77 -7.22 8.01
C GLN A 165 10.87 -8.43 8.27
N LYS A 166 9.55 -8.18 8.37
CA LYS A 166 8.51 -9.19 8.63
C LYS A 166 7.52 -9.24 7.47
N PRO A 167 6.88 -10.38 7.17
CA PRO A 167 5.76 -10.42 6.24
C PRO A 167 4.55 -9.66 6.81
N LEU A 168 3.72 -9.12 5.92
CA LEU A 168 2.41 -8.57 6.23
C LEU A 168 1.34 -9.58 5.84
N HIS A 169 0.55 -10.03 6.81
CA HIS A 169 -0.62 -10.87 6.62
C HIS A 169 -1.86 -9.99 6.54
N VAL A 170 -2.69 -10.19 5.51
CA VAL A 170 -3.85 -9.35 5.27
C VAL A 170 -5.12 -10.16 5.51
N ASN A 171 -5.90 -9.70 6.48
CA ASN A 171 -7.22 -10.19 6.82
C ASN A 171 -8.26 -9.24 6.21
N TRP A 172 -8.70 -9.54 4.99
CA TRP A 172 -9.80 -8.83 4.35
C TRP A 172 -11.00 -9.77 4.28
N LEU A 173 -11.93 -9.61 5.22
CA LEU A 173 -13.13 -10.43 5.30
C LEU A 173 -14.15 -9.94 4.26
N TYR A 174 -14.35 -10.73 3.20
CA TYR A 174 -15.38 -10.52 2.18
C TYR A 174 -16.58 -11.44 2.39
#